data_AF-A0A2N3TB56-F1
#
_entry.id   AF-A0A2N3TB56-F1
#
_cell.length_a   1.000
_cell.length_b   1.000
_cell.length_c   1.000
_cell.angle_alpha   90.00
_cell.angle_beta   90.00
_cell.angle_gamma   90.00
#
_symmetry.space_group_name_H-M   'P 1'
#
loop_
_entity.id
_entity.type
_entity.pdbx_description
1 polymer ?
#
loop_
_entity_poly.entity_id
_entity_poly.type
_entity_poly.pdbx_seq_one_letter_code
_entity_poly.pdbx_strand_id
1 'polypeptide(L)'
;MKTNTKPTVAPDRFKVYEETVFNYLSIAPQLFNTCVKEHRGYAFLLRVWIEEKYTNGCTALEVSEMIKRSKLRIEAIKMGKPLYIAV
;
A
#
# COMPACT_ATOMS: atom_id res chain seq x y z
N MET A 1 5.33 -25.02 -21.59
CA MET A 1 4.81 -24.58 -20.28
C MET A 1 5.29 -23.16 -20.03
N LYS A 2 4.38 -22.18 -19.89
CA LYS A 2 4.77 -20.80 -19.59
C LYS A 2 5.24 -20.76 -18.14
N THR A 3 6.53 -20.54 -17.91
CA THR A 3 7.08 -20.34 -16.57
C THR A 3 6.56 -19.00 -16.06
N ASN A 4 5.57 -19.05 -15.18
CA ASN A 4 5.06 -17.90 -14.45
C ASN A 4 6.09 -17.58 -13.34
N THR A 5 7.24 -17.05 -13.75
CA THR A 5 8.26 -16.55 -12.83
C THR A 5 7.71 -15.27 -12.23
N LYS A 6 7.11 -15.35 -11.02
CA LYS A 6 6.88 -14.15 -10.22
C LYS A 6 8.23 -13.42 -10.14
N PRO A 7 8.33 -12.14 -10.55
CA PRO A 7 9.55 -11.38 -10.33
C PRO A 7 9.80 -11.36 -8.83
N THR A 8 10.91 -11.93 -8.37
CA THR A 8 11.37 -11.75 -7.00
C THR A 8 11.77 -10.29 -6.88
N VAL A 9 10.83 -9.46 -6.44
CA VAL A 9 11.07 -8.04 -6.23
C VAL A 9 12.14 -7.91 -5.16
N ALA A 10 13.23 -7.21 -5.49
CA ALA A 10 14.24 -6.87 -4.49
C ALA A 10 13.55 -6.08 -3.37
N PRO A 11 13.60 -6.54 -2.10
CA PRO A 11 12.80 -5.99 -1.00
C PRO A 11 13.04 -4.49 -0.79
N ASP A 12 14.24 -4.01 -1.10
CA ASP A 12 14.62 -2.60 -1.04
C ASP A 12 13.83 -1.73 -2.05
N ARG A 13 13.64 -2.23 -3.28
CA ARG A 13 12.92 -1.50 -4.33
C ARG A 13 11.43 -1.40 -4.06
N PHE A 14 10.83 -2.46 -3.51
CA PHE A 14 9.42 -2.42 -3.10
C PHE A 14 9.21 -1.41 -1.98
N LYS A 15 10.11 -1.38 -1.00
CA LYS A 15 10.02 -0.44 0.12
C LYS A 15 10.03 1.01 -0.35
N VAL A 16 10.95 1.38 -1.25
CA VAL A 16 11.00 2.72 -1.84
C VAL A 16 9.71 3.03 -2.62
N TYR A 17 9.20 2.06 -3.37
CA TYR A 17 7.94 2.21 -4.10
C TYR A 17 6.75 2.45 -3.16
N GLU A 18 6.62 1.63 -2.11
CA GLU A 18 5.56 1.74 -1.12
C GLU A 18 5.62 3.09 -0.39
N GLU A 19 6.80 3.52 0.04
CA GLU A 19 7.01 4.84 0.64
C GLU A 19 6.62 5.97 -0.31
N THR A 20 6.92 5.82 -1.61
CA THR A 20 6.52 6.79 -2.64
C THR A 20 5.00 6.87 -2.80
N VAL A 21 4.30 5.73 -2.78
CA VAL A 21 2.82 5.70 -2.80
C VAL A 21 2.27 6.47 -1.59
N PHE A 22 2.81 6.23 -0.40
CA PHE A 22 2.33 6.92 0.81
C PHE A 22 2.67 8.41 0.84
N ASN A 23 3.80 8.82 0.26
CA ASN A 23 4.12 10.23 0.07
C ASN A 23 3.05 10.93 -0.79
N TYR A 24 2.61 10.31 -1.90
CA TYR A 24 1.51 10.85 -2.71
C TYR A 24 0.16 10.90 -1.99
N LEU A 25 -0.03 10.05 -0.98
CA LEU A 25 -1.22 10.04 -0.11
C LEU A 25 -1.05 10.96 1.12
N SER A 26 0.09 11.64 1.27
CA SER A 26 0.44 12.43 2.46
C SER A 26 0.35 11.63 3.76
N ILE A 27 0.75 10.35 3.72
CA ILE A 27 0.78 9.43 4.86
C ILE A 27 2.22 9.19 5.23
N ALA A 28 2.55 9.36 6.51
CA ALA A 28 3.88 8.99 7.00
C ALA A 28 4.04 7.46 6.95
N PRO A 29 5.06 6.91 6.25
CA PRO A 29 5.26 5.47 6.16
C PRO A 29 5.41 4.77 7.52
N GLN A 30 5.93 5.49 8.52
CA GLN A 30 6.04 4.99 9.90
C GLN A 30 4.67 4.74 10.53
N LEU A 31 3.70 5.64 10.34
CA LEU A 31 2.33 5.48 10.85
C LEU A 31 1.64 4.30 10.17
N PHE A 32 1.83 4.15 8.86
CA PHE A 32 1.32 2.99 8.13
C PHE A 32 1.91 1.68 8.67
N ASN A 33 3.22 1.63 8.89
CA ASN A 33 3.88 0.46 9.48
C ASN A 33 3.33 0.10 10.86
N THR A 34 3.10 1.09 11.72
CA THR A 34 2.45 0.88 13.03
C THR A 34 1.04 0.33 12.84
N CYS A 35 0.22 0.92 11.97
CA CYS A 35 -1.13 0.41 11.70
C CYS A 35 -1.12 -1.02 11.15
N VAL A 36 -0.17 -1.38 10.28
CA VAL A 36 -0.01 -2.77 9.80
C VAL A 36 0.35 -3.70 10.96
N LYS A 37 1.27 -3.29 11.84
CA LYS A 37 1.73 -4.10 12.97
C LYS A 37 0.62 -4.32 14.01
N GLU A 38 -0.11 -3.28 14.35
CA GLU A 38 -1.09 -3.27 15.44
C GLU A 38 -2.48 -3.76 15.00
N HIS A 39 -2.88 -3.46 13.76
CA HIS A 39 -4.25 -3.73 13.30
C HIS A 39 -4.32 -4.77 12.18
N ARG A 40 -3.17 -5.21 11.62
CA ARG A 40 -3.04 -6.16 10.49
C ARG A 40 -4.10 -5.90 9.42
N GLY A 41 -5.25 -6.59 9.45
CA GLY A 41 -6.50 -6.14 8.81
C GLY A 41 -6.37 -5.49 7.43
N TYR A 42 -7.10 -4.39 7.23
CA TYR A 42 -7.10 -3.66 5.96
C TYR A 42 -5.75 -2.99 5.64
N ALA A 43 -4.92 -2.68 6.64
CA ALA A 43 -3.59 -2.10 6.40
C ALA A 43 -2.66 -3.12 5.74
N PHE A 44 -2.67 -4.36 6.24
CA PHE A 44 -1.91 -5.46 5.66
C PHE A 44 -2.42 -5.81 4.25
N LEU A 45 -3.74 -5.86 4.05
CA LEU A 45 -4.32 -6.07 2.72
C LEU A 45 -3.91 -4.96 1.74
N LEU A 46 -3.88 -3.71 2.20
CA LEU A 46 -3.44 -2.59 1.36
C LEU A 46 -1.97 -2.76 0.94
N ARG A 47 -1.08 -3.16 1.87
CA ARG A 47 0.33 -3.45 1.55
C ARG A 47 0.48 -4.55 0.49
N VAL A 48 -0.21 -5.67 0.69
CA VAL A 48 -0.19 -6.79 -0.26
C VAL A 48 -0.72 -6.36 -1.63
N TRP A 49 -1.77 -5.53 -1.65
CA TRP A 49 -2.31 -5.01 -2.90
C TRP A 49 -1.36 -4.02 -3.60
N ILE A 50 -0.67 -3.16 -2.85
CA ILE A 50 0.37 -2.27 -3.38
C ILE A 50 1.52 -3.10 -3.99
N GLU A 51 1.92 -4.19 -3.34
CA GLU A 51 2.93 -5.14 -3.86
C GLU A 51 2.49 -5.81 -5.16
N GLU A 52 1.23 -6.23 -5.24
CA GLU A 52 0.66 -6.78 -6.47
C GLU A 52 0.67 -5.74 -7.61
N LYS A 53 0.32 -4.48 -7.33
CA LYS A 53 0.36 -3.41 -8.32
C LYS A 53 1.77 -3.07 -8.77
N TYR A 54 2.73 -3.07 -7.87
CA TYR A 54 4.15 -2.94 -8.22
C TYR A 54 4.60 -4.04 -9.16
N THR A 55 4.26 -5.29 -8.85
CA THR A 55 4.61 -6.46 -9.66
C THR A 55 3.97 -6.44 -11.05
N ASN A 56 2.78 -5.84 -11.16
CA ASN A 56 2.07 -5.63 -12.42
C ASN A 56 2.55 -4.41 -13.22
N GLY A 57 3.57 -3.69 -12.74
CA GLY A 57 4.18 -2.55 -13.43
C GLY A 57 3.41 -1.23 -13.27
N CYS A 58 2.47 -1.13 -12.33
CA CYS A 58 1.82 0.14 -12.04
C CYS A 58 2.80 1.11 -11.36
N THR A 59 2.73 2.38 -11.70
CA THR A 59 3.50 3.45 -11.06
C THR A 59 2.94 3.79 -9.68
N ALA A 60 3.78 4.32 -8.79
CA ALA A 60 3.35 4.74 -7.47
C ALA A 60 2.26 5.84 -7.52
N LEU A 61 2.30 6.68 -8.55
CA LEU A 61 1.28 7.72 -8.78
C LEU A 61 -0.07 7.09 -9.13
N GLU A 62 -0.12 6.16 -10.09
CA GLU A 62 -1.36 5.45 -10.47
C GLU A 62 -1.97 4.75 -9.27
N VAL A 63 -1.15 4.03 -8.50
CA VAL A 63 -1.60 3.35 -7.28
C VAL A 63 -2.15 4.35 -6.27
N SER A 64 -1.48 5.47 -6.04
CA SER A 64 -1.98 6.51 -5.13
C SER A 64 -3.35 7.06 -5.56
N GLU A 65 -3.55 7.29 -6.86
CA GLU A 65 -4.82 7.78 -7.41
C GLU A 65 -5.93 6.72 -7.29
N MET A 66 -5.61 5.44 -7.51
CA MET A 66 -6.56 4.35 -7.29
C MET A 66 -7.01 4.27 -5.82
N ILE A 67 -6.08 4.44 -4.87
CA ILE A 67 -6.42 4.42 -3.44
C ILE A 67 -7.26 5.66 -3.07
N LYS A 68 -6.93 6.87 -3.58
CA LYS A 68 -7.74 8.08 -3.35
C LYS A 68 -9.18 7.94 -3.86
N ARG A 69 -9.37 7.25 -4.99
CA ARG A 69 -10.70 6.98 -5.58
C ARG A 69 -11.47 5.88 -4.86
N SER A 70 -10.80 5.09 -4.03
CA SER A 70 -11.42 4.02 -3.27
C SER A 70 -12.18 4.56 -2.05
N LYS A 71 -13.12 3.76 -1.51
CA LYS A 71 -13.82 4.08 -0.25
C LYS A 71 -12.97 3.84 1.00
N LEU A 72 -11.67 3.60 0.85
CA LEU A 72 -10.76 3.31 1.95
C LEU A 72 -10.52 4.61 2.72
N ARG A 73 -10.82 4.62 4.03
CA ARG A 73 -10.59 5.80 4.88
C ARG A 73 -9.11 5.90 5.27
N ILE A 74 -8.26 6.20 4.29
CA ILE A 74 -6.80 6.29 4.47
C ILE A 74 -6.41 7.40 5.47
N GLU A 75 -7.25 8.43 5.62
CA GLU A 75 -7.11 9.47 6.64
C GLU A 75 -7.14 8.92 8.07
N ALA A 76 -7.77 7.76 8.30
CA ALA A 76 -7.75 7.08 9.60
C ALA A 76 -6.33 6.68 10.01
N ILE A 77 -5.46 6.34 9.03
CA ILE A 77 -4.06 6.00 9.27
C ILE A 77 -3.29 7.19 9.82
N LYS A 78 -3.60 8.42 9.36
CA LYS A 78 -2.95 9.64 9.86
C LYS A 78 -3.25 9.89 11.34
N MET A 79 -4.37 9.34 11.83
CA MET A 79 -4.78 9.41 13.23
C MET A 79 -4.35 8.19 14.05
N GLY A 80 -3.56 7.28 13.48
CA GLY A 80 -3.18 6.01 14.12
C GLY A 80 -4.35 5.05 14.34
N LYS A 81 -5.45 5.22 13.61
CA LYS A 81 -6.63 4.36 13.71
C LYS A 81 -6.56 3.22 12.69
N PRO A 82 -7.24 2.09 12.95
CA PRO A 82 -7.35 1.01 11.97
C PRO A 82 -7.98 1.52 10.68
N LEU A 83 -7.51 1.00 9.56
CA LEU A 83 -8.15 1.18 8.26
C LEU A 83 -9.52 0.50 8.26
N TYR A 84 -10.52 1.18 7.72
CA TYR A 84 -11.86 0.63 7.47
C TYR A 84 -12.42 1.17 6.16
N ILE A 85 -13.40 0.44 5.61
CA ILE A 85 -14.17 0.88 4.45
C ILE A 85 -15.29 1.79 4.95
N ALA A 86 -15.43 2.96 4.35
CA ALA A 86 -16.61 3.79 4.57
C ALA A 86 -17.83 3.08 3.97
N VAL A 87 -18.80 2.73 4.82
CA VAL A 87 -20.14 2.28 4.39
C VAL A 87 -20.88 3.47 3.79
#